data_AF-A0A8H4A2V5-F1
#
_entry.id   AF-A0A8H4A2V5-F1
#
_cell.length_a   1.000
_cell.length_b   1.000
_cell.length_c   1.000
_cell.angle_alpha   90.00
_cell.angle_beta   90.00
_cell.angle_gamma   90.00
#
_symmetry.space_group_name_H-M   'P 1'
#
loop_
_entity.id
_entity.type
_entity.pdbx_description
1 polymer ?
#
loop_
_entity_poly.entity_id
_entity_poly.type
_entity_poly.pdbx_seq_one_letter_code
_entity_poly.pdbx_strand_id
1 'polypeptide(L)'
;MQDSTNKATRCIFITSILNASIAITRKLTNDKEIYIVYQDNISGEDSVGHVDYSIRGNEDLICIAKGKPCNVEISYLQNNYE
;
A
#
# COMPACT_ATOMS: atom_id res chain seq x y z
N MET A 1 1.91 26.83 -12.17
CA MET A 1 1.32 25.61 -12.73
C MET A 1 2.46 24.65 -13.02
N GLN A 2 2.66 23.65 -12.16
CA GLN A 2 3.60 22.55 -12.41
C GLN A 2 2.96 21.27 -11.87
N ASP A 3 2.13 20.71 -12.75
CA ASP A 3 1.52 19.40 -12.62
C ASP A 3 2.41 18.43 -13.41
N SER A 4 3.26 17.68 -12.73
CA SER A 4 3.88 16.44 -13.23
C SER A 4 4.87 15.89 -12.19
N THR A 5 4.68 14.60 -11.87
CA THR A 5 5.59 13.72 -11.11
C THR A 5 5.33 13.57 -9.60
N ASN A 6 4.06 13.37 -9.19
CA ASN A 6 3.72 12.73 -7.90
C ASN A 6 2.80 11.50 -8.12
N LYS A 7 2.96 10.81 -9.26
CA LYS A 7 2.36 9.48 -9.41
C LYS A 7 3.27 8.49 -8.68
N ALA A 8 2.85 8.19 -7.44
CA ALA A 8 3.18 6.98 -6.71
C ALA A 8 4.66 6.77 -6.33
N THR A 9 5.23 7.69 -5.56
CA THR A 9 6.24 7.25 -4.59
C THR A 9 5.53 6.33 -3.61
N ARG A 10 5.72 5.01 -3.78
CA ARG A 10 5.12 4.00 -2.88
C ARG A 10 5.51 4.36 -1.46
N CYS A 11 4.52 4.55 -0.59
CA CYS A 11 4.80 4.82 0.82
C CYS A 11 5.45 3.57 1.42
N ILE A 12 6.71 3.70 1.84
CA ILE A 12 7.51 2.58 2.38
C ILE A 12 6.83 1.98 3.61
N PHE A 13 6.18 2.82 4.43
CA PHE A 13 5.41 2.37 5.60
C PHE A 13 4.22 1.50 5.20
N ILE A 14 3.39 1.97 4.25
CA ILE A 14 2.22 1.22 3.77
C ILE A 14 2.66 -0.10 3.15
N THR A 15 3.69 -0.07 2.31
CA THR A 15 4.22 -1.27 1.66
C THR A 15 4.72 -2.29 2.68
N SER A 16 5.43 -1.84 3.72
CA SER A 16 5.92 -2.70 4.81
C SER A 16 4.77 -3.32 5.61
N ILE A 17 3.77 -2.52 5.96
CA ILE A 17 2.59 -2.98 6.72
C ILE A 17 1.82 -4.04 5.93
N LEU A 18 1.50 -3.77 4.66
CA LEU A 18 0.73 -4.71 3.83
C LEU A 18 1.47 -6.03 3.61
N ASN A 19 2.79 -6.00 3.37
CA ASN A 19 3.58 -7.22 3.22
C ASN A 19 3.62 -8.05 4.52
N ALA A 20 3.76 -7.40 5.67
CA ALA A 20 3.71 -8.08 6.97
C ALA A 20 2.32 -8.70 7.22
N SER A 21 1.24 -7.97 6.95
CA SER A 21 -0.13 -8.47 7.06
C SER A 21 -0.35 -9.70 6.18
N ILE A 22 0.07 -9.67 4.91
CA ILE A 22 -0.04 -10.82 4.00
C ILE A 22 0.74 -12.03 4.54
N ALA A 23 1.97 -11.82 5.01
CA ALA A 23 2.77 -12.92 5.56
C ALA A 23 2.10 -13.57 6.78
N ILE A 24 1.49 -12.77 7.67
CA ILE A 24 0.73 -13.26 8.82
C ILE A 24 -0.51 -14.02 8.35
N THR A 25 -1.29 -13.47 7.43
CA THR A 25 -2.50 -14.12 6.91
C THR A 25 -2.17 -15.47 6.27
N ARG A 26 -1.18 -15.52 5.37
CA ARG A 26 -0.72 -16.76 4.73
C ARG A 26 -0.34 -17.83 5.74
N LYS A 27 0.27 -17.43 6.86
CA LYS A 27 0.66 -18.35 7.94
C LYS A 27 -0.57 -18.86 8.73
N LEU A 28 -1.56 -18.01 8.97
CA LEU A 28 -2.76 -18.37 9.74
C LEU A 28 -3.75 -19.20 8.94
N THR A 29 -3.92 -18.92 7.65
CA THR A 29 -4.89 -19.59 6.78
C THR A 29 -4.29 -20.76 5.99
N ASN A 30 -2.95 -20.90 5.97
CA ASN A 30 -2.21 -21.78 5.05
C ASN A 30 -2.46 -21.50 3.56
N ASP A 31 -3.07 -20.35 3.24
CA ASP A 31 -3.33 -19.91 1.89
C ASP A 31 -2.13 -19.12 1.36
N LYS A 32 -1.42 -19.66 0.36
CA LYS A 32 -0.25 -19.00 -0.25
C LYS A 32 -0.62 -18.10 -1.42
N GLU A 33 -1.87 -18.16 -1.88
CA GLU A 33 -2.36 -17.50 -3.08
C GLU A 33 -2.85 -16.07 -2.80
N ILE A 34 -2.74 -15.60 -1.55
CA ILE A 34 -2.96 -14.19 -1.19
C ILE A 34 -1.72 -13.36 -1.56
N TYR A 35 -1.81 -12.36 -2.45
CA TYR A 35 -0.68 -11.51 -2.84
C TYR A 35 -1.08 -10.04 -3.04
N ILE A 36 -0.07 -9.16 -3.04
CA ILE A 36 -0.23 -7.73 -3.30
C ILE A 36 0.08 -7.39 -4.76
N VAL A 37 -0.74 -6.54 -5.37
CA VAL A 37 -0.49 -5.90 -6.67
C VAL A 37 -0.38 -4.40 -6.42
N TYR A 38 0.58 -3.77 -7.10
CA TYR A 38 0.83 -2.34 -6.99
C TYR A 38 0.32 -1.63 -8.24
N GLN A 39 -0.30 -0.45 -8.09
CA GLN A 39 -0.87 0.33 -9.19
C GLN A 39 -1.82 -0.51 -10.05
N ASP A 40 -2.87 -1.04 -9.42
CA ASP A 40 -3.80 -1.97 -10.06
C ASP A 40 -5.01 -1.22 -10.65
N ASN A 41 -5.47 -1.66 -11.82
CA ASN A 41 -6.71 -1.21 -12.41
C ASN A 41 -7.79 -2.24 -12.09
N ILE A 42 -8.80 -1.80 -11.36
CA ILE A 42 -9.90 -2.64 -10.92
C ILE A 42 -11.13 -2.26 -11.72
N SER A 43 -11.66 -3.21 -12.50
CA SER A 43 -12.94 -3.07 -13.19
C SER A 43 -14.09 -3.52 -12.28
N GLY A 44 -15.06 -2.64 -12.08
CA GLY A 44 -16.41 -2.99 -11.66
C GLY A 44 -17.36 -3.09 -12.87
N GLU A 45 -18.65 -3.29 -12.60
CA GLU A 45 -19.68 -3.47 -13.62
C GLU A 45 -19.76 -2.28 -14.59
N ASP A 46 -19.69 -1.04 -14.07
CA ASP A 46 -19.85 0.18 -14.87
C ASP A 46 -18.60 1.09 -14.89
N SER A 47 -17.50 0.72 -14.23
CA SER A 47 -16.34 1.61 -14.11
C SER A 47 -15.01 0.89 -13.93
N VAL A 48 -13.92 1.55 -14.32
CA VAL A 48 -12.54 1.12 -14.03
C VAL A 48 -11.91 2.14 -13.09
N GLY A 49 -11.48 1.69 -11.92
CA GLY A 49 -10.79 2.49 -10.91
C GLY A 49 -9.31 2.12 -10.82
N HIS A 50 -8.44 3.12 -10.66
CA HIS A 50 -7.01 2.91 -10.41
C HIS A 50 -6.71 3.04 -8.91
N VAL A 51 -6.06 2.02 -8.33
CA VAL A 51 -5.69 1.97 -6.91
C VAL A 51 -4.19 1.80 -6.72
N ASP A 52 -3.64 2.36 -5.64
CA ASP A 52 -2.19 2.28 -5.39
C ASP A 52 -1.75 0.87 -4.97
N TYR A 53 -2.61 0.17 -4.24
CA TYR A 53 -2.40 -1.21 -3.78
C TYR A 53 -3.71 -1.98 -3.88
N SER A 54 -3.66 -3.20 -4.41
CA SER A 54 -4.73 -4.19 -4.27
C SER A 54 -4.15 -5.48 -3.66
N ILE A 55 -4.95 -6.17 -2.87
CA ILE A 55 -4.62 -7.49 -2.33
C ILE A 55 -5.64 -8.46 -2.89
N ARG A 56 -5.13 -9.54 -3.48
CA ARG A 56 -5.92 -10.57 -4.14
C ARG A 56 -5.65 -11.93 -3.51
N GLY A 57 -6.60 -12.84 -3.55
CA GLY A 57 -6.44 -14.26 -3.22
C GLY A 57 -7.14 -15.08 -4.29
N ASN A 58 -6.48 -16.07 -4.86
CA ASN A 58 -7.01 -16.88 -5.96
C ASN A 58 -7.55 -16.02 -7.11
N GLU A 59 -6.87 -14.92 -7.42
CA GLU A 59 -7.24 -13.90 -8.42
C GLU A 59 -8.39 -12.95 -7.99
N ASP A 60 -9.19 -13.33 -6.99
CA ASP A 60 -10.26 -12.52 -6.43
C ASP A 60 -9.72 -11.32 -5.64
N LEU A 61 -10.35 -10.16 -5.83
CA LEU A 61 -10.02 -8.95 -5.09
C LEU A 61 -10.53 -9.05 -3.64
N ILE A 62 -9.61 -8.96 -2.67
CA ILE A 62 -9.92 -9.02 -1.24
C ILE A 62 -10.00 -7.60 -0.65
N CYS A 63 -9.01 -6.75 -0.94
CA CYS A 63 -9.01 -5.37 -0.45
C CYS A 63 -8.16 -4.43 -1.31
N ILE A 64 -8.36 -3.14 -1.10
CA ILE A 64 -7.60 -2.06 -1.74
C ILE A 64 -7.05 -1.11 -0.68
N ALA A 65 -5.88 -0.53 -0.93
CA ALA A 65 -5.33 0.54 -0.11
C ALA A 65 -4.83 1.68 -0.99
N LYS A 66 -4.95 2.90 -0.49
CA LYS A 66 -4.46 4.12 -1.14
C LYS A 66 -3.21 4.62 -0.43
N GLY A 67 -2.16 4.89 -1.21
CA GLY A 67 -0.94 5.49 -0.72
C GLY A 67 -1.13 6.99 -0.55
N LYS A 68 -1.41 7.46 0.66
CA LYS A 68 -1.27 8.88 0.96
C LYS A 68 0.18 9.17 1.36
N PRO A 69 0.85 10.17 0.77
CA PRO A 69 2.18 10.56 1.22
C PRO A 69 2.11 11.01 2.68
N CYS A 70 2.96 10.42 3.51
CA CYS A 70 3.16 10.85 4.89
C CYS A 70 4.10 12.05 4.89
N ASN A 71 3.58 13.26 4.93
CA ASN A 71 4.35 14.46 5.28
C ASN A 71 4.60 14.47 6.79
N VAL A 72 5.21 13.42 7.33
CA VAL A 72 5.61 13.41 8.74
C VAL A 72 6.81 14.35 8.83
N GLU A 73 6.59 15.49 9.47
CA GLU A 73 7.68 16.40 9.84
C GLU A 73 8.52 15.68 10.90
N ILE A 74 9.60 15.02 10.47
CA ILE A 74 10.53 14.38 11.38
C ILE A 74 11.40 15.50 11.98
N SER A 75 10.93 16.10 13.08
CA SER A 75 11.76 16.99 13.89
C SER A 75 12.63 16.13 14.82
N TYR A 76 13.94 16.13 14.61
CA TYR A 76 14.88 15.53 15.55
C TYR A 76 15.06 16.48 16.74
N LEU A 77 14.61 16.08 17.94
CA LEU A 77 14.97 16.76 19.18
C LEU A 77 16.33 16.20 19.65
N GLN A 78 17.41 16.93 19.40
CA GLN A 78 18.71 16.63 20.03
C GLN A 78 18.68 17.14 21.47
N ASN A 79 18.79 16.22 22.42
CA ASN A 79 18.96 16.57 23.83
C ASN A 79 20.43 16.96 24.03
N ASN A 80 20.69 18.27 24.09
CA ASN A 80 22.00 18.78 24.48
C ASN A 80 22.04 18.80 26.01
N TYR A 81 22.69 17.81 26.63
CA TYR A 81 23.12 17.93 28.01
C TYR A 81 24.35 18.86 28.03
N GLU A 82 24.21 20.05 28.62
CA GLU A 82 25.32 20.90 29.07
C GLU A 82 25.80 20.47 30.46
#